data_AF-A0A7W0VLU9-F1
#
_entry.id   AF-A0A7W0VLU9-F1
#
_cell.length_a   1.000
_cell.length_b   1.000
_cell.length_c   1.000
_cell.angle_alpha   90.00
_cell.angle_beta   90.00
_cell.angle_gamma   90.00
#
_symmetry.space_group_name_H-M   'P 1'
#
loop_
_entity.id
_entity.type
_entity.pdbx_description
1 polymer ?
#
loop_
_entity_poly.entity_id
_entity_poly.type
_entity_poly.pdbx_seq_one_letter_code
_entity_poly.pdbx_strand_id
1 'polypeptide(L)'
;MDLPTALRQATPDELAAWLSPLGLATAMLRWTDVTLAMLESLRADGTRSAAVTAAFPEVAALAAPMPAQVEHDAGTDRPLLDHIATRLLGRKLAGLEAANLARFQDRGLSPAGFAQLTAVAERVLTAGLGPPLRAAIIHLDIAKTSSAERRAAWIAQGISLDVHNEAAAAILRRADRARGWPLGDVLGRLAIAWVDAHGLAGQLVRGEGPLAMFAPLVGALRDLTPGLARVLNVPAAEATALALDALHVLDACDTAAVREGLLDDRLLERLAGVRAQLGEVCRAPAWA
;
A
#
# COMPACT_ATOMS: atom_id res chain seq x y z
N MET A 1 -19.22 -10.52 -6.67
CA MET A 1 -20.13 -9.73 -7.53
C MET A 1 -19.29 -9.05 -8.58
N ASP A 2 -19.27 -9.57 -9.80
CA ASP A 2 -18.69 -8.84 -10.94
C ASP A 2 -19.39 -7.50 -11.07
N LEU A 3 -18.64 -6.44 -11.37
CA LEU A 3 -19.32 -5.19 -11.68
C LEU A 3 -20.00 -5.32 -13.01
N PRO A 4 -21.01 -4.47 -13.25
CA PRO A 4 -21.39 -4.18 -14.60
C PRO A 4 -20.13 -3.90 -15.42
N THR A 5 -19.92 -4.66 -16.50
CA THR A 5 -18.84 -4.48 -17.48
C THR A 5 -18.64 -3.01 -17.86
N ALA A 6 -19.74 -2.24 -17.84
CA ALA A 6 -19.78 -0.79 -18.00
C ALA A 6 -18.77 -0.02 -17.14
N LEU A 7 -18.57 -0.37 -15.86
CA LEU A 7 -17.65 0.37 -14.98
C LEU A 7 -16.18 0.11 -15.29
N ARG A 8 -15.83 -1.05 -15.87
CA ARG A 8 -14.46 -1.30 -16.35
C ARG A 8 -14.17 -0.64 -17.70
N GLN A 9 -15.21 -0.35 -18.47
CA GLN A 9 -15.11 0.32 -19.77
C GLN A 9 -15.23 1.84 -19.66
N ALA A 10 -15.72 2.33 -18.52
CA ALA A 10 -15.84 3.76 -18.24
C ALA A 10 -14.46 4.42 -18.22
N THR A 11 -14.39 5.57 -18.86
CA THR A 11 -13.24 6.48 -18.77
C THR A 11 -13.13 7.06 -17.36
N PRO A 12 -11.95 7.57 -16.96
CA PRO A 12 -11.79 8.25 -15.68
C PRO A 12 -12.74 9.45 -15.49
N ASP A 13 -13.08 10.17 -16.57
CA ASP A 13 -14.03 11.28 -16.52
C ASP A 13 -15.46 10.79 -16.23
N GLU A 14 -15.88 9.70 -16.88
CA GLU A 14 -17.17 9.06 -16.61
C GLU A 14 -17.24 8.54 -15.18
N LEU A 15 -16.21 7.85 -14.70
CA LEU A 15 -16.15 7.37 -13.32
C LEU A 15 -16.26 8.52 -12.30
N ALA A 16 -15.55 9.62 -12.53
CA ALA A 16 -15.60 10.81 -11.67
C ALA A 16 -16.98 11.49 -11.70
N ALA A 17 -17.70 11.43 -12.82
CA ALA A 17 -19.04 12.01 -12.96
C ALA A 17 -20.16 11.10 -12.42
N TRP A 18 -20.02 9.78 -12.54
CA TRP A 18 -21.08 8.82 -12.24
C TRP A 18 -21.05 8.34 -10.78
N LEU A 19 -19.88 8.28 -10.17
CA LEU A 19 -19.71 7.67 -8.85
C LEU A 19 -19.72 8.71 -7.73
N SER A 20 -20.38 8.38 -6.62
CA SER A 20 -20.18 9.09 -5.36
C SER A 20 -18.73 8.88 -4.85
N PRO A 21 -18.23 9.70 -3.90
CA PRO A 21 -16.91 9.49 -3.32
C PRO A 21 -16.67 8.07 -2.78
N LEU A 22 -17.68 7.47 -2.14
CA LEU A 22 -17.60 6.09 -1.66
C LEU A 22 -17.59 5.06 -2.80
N GLY A 23 -18.37 5.30 -3.86
CA GLY A 23 -18.38 4.45 -5.05
C GLY A 23 -17.04 4.49 -5.78
N LEU A 24 -16.45 5.68 -5.91
CA LEU A 24 -15.13 5.87 -6.49
C LEU A 24 -14.04 5.22 -5.64
N ALA A 25 -14.09 5.39 -4.31
CA ALA A 25 -13.18 4.70 -3.40
C ALA A 25 -13.27 3.18 -3.55
N THR A 26 -14.49 2.64 -3.69
CA THR A 26 -14.72 1.20 -3.90
C THR A 26 -14.08 0.74 -5.21
N ALA A 27 -14.26 1.52 -6.28
CA ALA A 27 -13.71 1.23 -7.60
C ALA A 27 -12.18 1.23 -7.59
N MET A 28 -11.58 2.28 -7.04
CA MET A 28 -10.12 2.40 -6.93
C MET A 28 -9.56 1.23 -6.10
N LEU A 29 -10.03 1.01 -4.87
CA LEU A 29 -9.50 -0.07 -4.05
C LEU A 29 -9.69 -1.47 -4.66
N ARG A 30 -10.63 -1.64 -5.59
CA ARG A 30 -10.85 -2.92 -6.24
C ARG A 30 -9.99 -3.14 -7.50
N TRP A 31 -9.59 -2.09 -8.23
CA TRP A 31 -8.78 -2.25 -9.44
C TRP A 31 -7.57 -1.33 -9.53
N THR A 32 -6.45 -1.92 -9.90
CA THR A 32 -5.16 -1.23 -10.03
C THR A 32 -5.15 -0.25 -11.18
N ASP A 33 -5.73 -0.61 -12.33
CA ASP A 33 -5.84 0.24 -13.52
C ASP A 33 -6.72 1.47 -13.27
N VAL A 34 -7.87 1.30 -12.62
CA VAL A 34 -8.72 2.42 -12.20
C VAL A 34 -8.01 3.29 -11.17
N THR A 35 -7.36 2.70 -10.16
CA THR A 35 -6.58 3.48 -9.18
C THR A 35 -5.51 4.31 -9.86
N LEU A 36 -4.73 3.70 -10.75
CA LEU A 36 -3.68 4.38 -11.52
C LEU A 36 -4.26 5.56 -12.29
N ALA A 37 -5.29 5.33 -13.11
CA ALA A 37 -5.86 6.37 -13.95
C ALA A 37 -6.45 7.53 -13.14
N MET A 38 -7.04 7.22 -11.98
CA MET A 38 -7.57 8.24 -11.08
C MET A 38 -6.44 9.01 -10.35
N LEU A 39 -5.40 8.35 -9.85
CA LEU A 39 -4.27 9.04 -9.22
C LEU A 39 -3.51 9.94 -10.20
N GLU A 40 -3.32 9.51 -11.44
CA GLU A 40 -2.71 10.33 -12.49
C GLU A 40 -3.50 11.63 -12.74
N SER A 41 -4.80 11.65 -12.46
CA SER A 41 -5.61 12.87 -12.56
C SER A 41 -5.24 13.94 -11.54
N LEU A 42 -4.55 13.59 -10.44
CA LEU A 42 -4.07 14.55 -9.44
C LEU A 42 -2.93 15.44 -9.95
N ARG A 43 -2.35 15.15 -11.13
CA ARG A 43 -1.33 16.03 -11.75
C ARG A 43 -1.90 17.35 -12.24
N ALA A 44 -3.20 17.42 -12.49
CA ALA A 44 -3.88 18.60 -12.99
C ALA A 44 -5.09 18.94 -12.12
N ASP A 45 -5.41 20.23 -12.05
CA ASP A 45 -6.66 20.66 -11.43
C ASP A 45 -7.85 20.30 -12.32
N GLY A 46 -8.97 19.96 -11.69
CA GLY A 46 -10.22 19.68 -12.41
C GLY A 46 -11.13 18.70 -11.68
N THR A 47 -12.24 18.35 -12.33
CA THR A 47 -13.30 17.50 -11.76
C THR A 47 -12.78 16.13 -11.30
N ARG A 48 -11.85 15.52 -12.06
CA ARG A 48 -11.26 14.23 -11.69
C ARG A 48 -10.43 14.31 -10.41
N SER A 49 -9.51 15.28 -10.33
CA SER A 49 -8.70 15.52 -9.13
C SER A 49 -9.57 15.83 -7.91
N ALA A 50 -10.63 16.62 -8.10
CA ALA A 50 -11.62 16.91 -7.05
C ALA A 50 -12.36 15.65 -6.59
N ALA A 51 -12.76 14.77 -7.51
CA ALA A 51 -13.42 13.50 -7.18
C ALA A 51 -12.50 12.56 -6.39
N VAL A 52 -11.23 12.43 -6.79
CA VAL A 52 -10.23 11.66 -6.04
C VAL A 52 -10.00 12.24 -4.66
N THR A 53 -9.87 13.57 -4.56
CA THR A 53 -9.70 14.26 -3.27
C THR A 53 -10.94 14.09 -2.39
N ALA A 54 -12.14 14.02 -2.95
CA ALA A 54 -13.34 13.73 -2.17
C ALA A 54 -13.38 12.27 -1.65
N ALA A 55 -12.90 11.31 -2.46
CA ALA A 55 -12.83 9.90 -2.07
C ALA A 55 -11.71 9.62 -1.06
N PHE A 56 -10.53 10.21 -1.26
CA PHE A 56 -9.33 10.08 -0.45
C PHE A 56 -8.65 11.44 -0.20
N PRO A 57 -9.20 12.28 0.70
CA PRO A 57 -8.66 13.59 1.05
C PRO A 57 -7.16 13.64 1.33
N GLU A 58 -6.60 12.60 1.95
CA GLU A 58 -5.20 12.50 2.33
C GLU A 58 -4.30 12.28 1.12
N VAL A 59 -4.77 11.56 0.09
CA VAL A 59 -3.98 11.19 -1.10
C VAL A 59 -3.58 12.41 -1.92
N ALA A 60 -4.34 13.50 -1.84
CA ALA A 60 -3.97 14.75 -2.48
C ALA A 60 -2.65 15.36 -1.93
N ALA A 61 -2.13 14.89 -0.79
CA ALA A 61 -0.77 15.24 -0.36
C ALA A 61 0.33 14.73 -1.31
N LEU A 62 0.10 13.63 -2.04
CA LEU A 62 1.07 13.07 -2.97
C LEU A 62 1.33 13.97 -4.19
N ALA A 63 0.36 14.83 -4.52
CA ALA A 63 0.40 15.70 -5.69
C ALA A 63 1.12 17.05 -5.42
N ALA A 64 1.54 17.30 -4.18
CA ALA A 64 2.27 18.51 -3.82
C ALA A 64 3.64 18.53 -4.53
N PRO A 65 3.98 19.61 -5.26
CA PRO A 65 5.28 19.68 -5.92
C PRO A 65 6.44 19.64 -4.93
N MET A 66 7.48 18.87 -5.23
CA MET A 66 8.70 18.83 -4.43
C MET A 66 9.93 18.46 -5.26
N PRO A 67 11.15 18.85 -4.83
CA PRO A 67 12.37 18.44 -5.51
C PRO A 67 12.47 16.92 -5.59
N ALA A 68 13.11 16.41 -6.66
CA ALA A 68 13.43 14.99 -6.76
C ALA A 68 14.21 14.54 -5.53
N GLN A 69 13.81 13.41 -4.94
CA GLN A 69 14.50 12.81 -3.80
C GLN A 69 15.52 11.79 -4.31
N VAL A 70 16.63 11.62 -3.58
CA VAL A 70 17.71 10.68 -3.96
C VAL A 70 17.22 9.24 -4.14
N GLU A 71 16.16 8.88 -3.40
CA GLU A 71 15.50 7.57 -3.41
C GLU A 71 14.58 7.38 -4.63
N HIS A 72 14.47 8.37 -5.51
CA HIS A 72 13.58 8.35 -6.65
C HIS A 72 14.34 8.73 -7.92
N ASP A 73 14.15 7.96 -8.99
CA ASP A 73 14.72 8.30 -10.28
C ASP A 73 14.30 9.73 -10.68
N ALA A 74 15.25 10.52 -11.22
CA ALA A 74 14.96 11.88 -11.65
C ALA A 74 13.82 11.86 -12.68
N GLY A 75 12.74 12.59 -12.39
CA GLY A 75 11.53 12.51 -13.17
C GLY A 75 10.75 13.81 -13.12
N THR A 76 9.62 13.80 -12.42
CA THR A 76 8.71 14.95 -12.36
C THR A 76 8.94 15.82 -11.12
N ASP A 77 8.24 16.94 -11.07
CA ASP A 77 8.10 17.80 -9.88
C ASP A 77 7.19 17.18 -8.80
N ARG A 78 6.65 15.97 -9.00
CA ARG A 78 5.74 15.26 -8.08
C ARG A 78 6.24 13.83 -7.79
N PRO A 79 7.45 13.68 -7.19
CA PRO A 79 8.08 12.38 -7.03
C PRO A 79 7.28 11.37 -6.17
N LEU A 80 6.48 11.84 -5.20
CA LEU A 80 5.62 10.94 -4.39
C LEU A 80 4.49 10.35 -5.23
N LEU A 81 3.83 11.17 -6.06
CA LEU A 81 2.81 10.66 -6.97
C LEU A 81 3.41 9.70 -8.00
N ASP A 82 4.59 9.99 -8.54
CA ASP A 82 5.31 9.08 -9.43
C ASP A 82 5.68 7.74 -8.75
N HIS A 83 6.10 7.80 -7.48
CA HIS A 83 6.37 6.61 -6.68
C HIS A 83 5.12 5.74 -6.57
N ILE A 84 4.02 6.29 -6.07
CA ILE A 84 2.81 5.53 -5.80
C ILE A 84 2.08 5.11 -7.09
N ALA A 85 1.74 6.07 -7.95
CA ALA A 85 0.91 5.81 -9.12
C ALA A 85 1.73 5.09 -10.20
N THR A 86 2.81 5.71 -10.69
CA THR A 86 3.54 5.19 -11.85
C THR A 86 4.33 3.94 -11.50
N ARG A 87 5.09 3.94 -10.39
CA ARG A 87 6.02 2.85 -10.05
C ARG A 87 5.33 1.73 -9.27
N LEU A 88 4.84 1.98 -8.05
CA LEU A 88 4.22 0.93 -7.22
C LEU A 88 3.00 0.31 -7.90
N LEU A 89 1.99 1.10 -8.25
CA LEU A 89 0.76 0.57 -8.84
C LEU A 89 0.95 0.20 -10.32
N GLY A 90 1.43 1.15 -11.13
CA GLY A 90 1.48 1.02 -12.59
C GLY A 90 2.46 -0.02 -13.11
N ARG A 91 3.60 -0.20 -12.43
CA ARG A 91 4.62 -1.21 -12.77
C ARG A 91 4.57 -2.41 -11.84
N LYS A 92 4.76 -2.22 -10.53
CA LYS A 92 5.03 -3.33 -9.61
C LYS A 92 3.79 -4.17 -9.32
N LEU A 93 2.75 -3.61 -8.70
CA LEU A 93 1.52 -4.35 -8.41
C LEU A 93 0.85 -4.86 -9.70
N ALA A 94 0.71 -4.00 -10.71
CA ALA A 94 0.11 -4.42 -11.97
C ALA A 94 0.97 -5.46 -12.74
N GLY A 95 2.29 -5.47 -12.56
CA GLY A 95 3.17 -6.52 -13.07
C GLY A 95 2.92 -7.86 -12.40
N LEU A 96 2.77 -7.88 -11.08
CA LEU A 96 2.42 -9.09 -10.32
C LEU A 96 1.03 -9.61 -10.71
N GLU A 97 0.03 -8.73 -10.81
CA GLU A 97 -1.34 -9.09 -11.19
C GLU A 97 -1.45 -9.67 -12.61
N ALA A 98 -0.58 -9.20 -13.51
CA ALA A 98 -0.51 -9.69 -14.87
C ALA A 98 0.50 -10.85 -15.05
N ALA A 99 1.16 -11.30 -13.98
CA ALA A 99 2.28 -12.25 -14.04
C ALA A 99 3.34 -11.87 -15.11
N ASN A 100 3.62 -10.57 -15.25
CA ASN A 100 4.47 -10.02 -16.29
C ASN A 100 5.74 -9.39 -15.70
N LEU A 101 6.85 -10.14 -15.75
CA LEU A 101 8.15 -9.69 -15.24
C LEU A 101 8.61 -8.40 -15.94
N ALA A 102 8.51 -8.31 -17.27
CA ALA A 102 8.96 -7.13 -18.01
C ALA A 102 8.20 -5.85 -17.61
N ARG A 103 6.94 -5.98 -17.18
CA ARG A 103 6.20 -4.85 -16.60
C ARG A 103 6.67 -4.53 -15.18
N PHE A 104 6.91 -5.57 -14.38
CA PHE A 104 7.35 -5.46 -13.00
C PHE A 104 8.74 -4.82 -12.91
N GLN A 105 9.76 -5.38 -13.56
CA GLN A 105 11.14 -4.92 -13.48
C GLN A 105 11.94 -5.43 -14.68
N ASP A 106 12.84 -4.61 -15.19
CA ASP A 106 13.62 -4.86 -16.41
C ASP A 106 14.87 -5.70 -16.13
N ARG A 107 15.39 -5.69 -14.90
CA ARG A 107 16.62 -6.41 -14.49
C ARG A 107 16.62 -6.75 -12.99
N GLY A 108 17.60 -7.53 -12.53
CA GLY A 108 17.85 -7.79 -11.10
C GLY A 108 17.11 -9.01 -10.54
N LEU A 109 15.81 -9.14 -10.83
CA LEU A 109 14.99 -10.27 -10.39
C LEU A 109 14.94 -11.36 -11.45
N SER A 110 15.17 -12.62 -11.08
CA SER A 110 15.06 -13.73 -12.02
C SER A 110 13.59 -14.09 -12.31
N PRO A 111 13.31 -14.79 -13.43
CA PRO A 111 11.98 -15.37 -13.68
C PRO A 111 11.48 -16.27 -12.55
N ALA A 112 12.37 -17.02 -11.90
CA ALA A 112 12.02 -17.91 -10.80
C ALA A 112 11.64 -17.13 -9.53
N GLY A 113 12.44 -16.13 -9.14
CA GLY A 113 12.11 -15.23 -8.02
C GLY A 113 10.80 -14.49 -8.24
N PHE A 114 10.58 -13.99 -9.47
CA PHE A 114 9.33 -13.34 -9.84
C PHE A 114 8.13 -14.28 -9.79
N ALA A 115 8.26 -15.52 -10.26
CA ALA A 115 7.18 -16.51 -10.18
C ALA A 115 6.79 -16.82 -8.73
N GLN A 116 7.77 -16.90 -7.81
CA GLN A 116 7.50 -17.07 -6.38
C GLN A 116 6.74 -15.88 -5.79
N LEU A 117 7.19 -14.65 -6.06
CA LEU A 117 6.50 -13.45 -5.59
C LEU A 117 5.08 -13.33 -6.18
N THR A 118 4.92 -13.69 -7.45
CA THR A 118 3.61 -13.71 -8.13
C THR A 118 2.66 -14.71 -7.48
N ALA A 119 3.14 -15.91 -7.12
CA ALA A 119 2.30 -16.90 -6.41
C ALA A 119 1.85 -16.41 -5.02
N VAL A 120 2.71 -15.69 -4.29
CA VAL A 120 2.33 -15.05 -3.02
C VAL A 120 1.28 -13.97 -3.25
N ALA A 121 1.47 -13.12 -4.26
CA ALA A 121 0.52 -12.08 -4.62
C ALA A 121 -0.84 -12.67 -5.03
N GLU A 122 -0.86 -13.71 -5.87
CA GLU A 122 -2.09 -14.40 -6.29
C GLU A 122 -2.86 -14.96 -5.10
N ARG A 123 -2.17 -15.59 -4.13
CA ARG A 123 -2.77 -16.09 -2.89
C ARG A 123 -3.42 -14.95 -2.09
N VAL A 124 -2.73 -13.84 -1.90
CA VAL A 124 -3.23 -12.64 -1.20
C VAL A 124 -4.46 -12.06 -1.90
N LEU A 125 -4.40 -11.91 -3.22
CA LEU A 125 -5.50 -11.35 -4.01
C LEU A 125 -6.73 -12.25 -4.02
N THR A 126 -6.52 -13.57 -4.16
CA THR A 126 -7.60 -14.58 -4.12
C THR A 126 -8.27 -14.63 -2.75
N ALA A 127 -7.51 -14.43 -1.68
CA ALA A 127 -8.05 -14.32 -0.33
C ALA A 127 -8.89 -13.05 -0.09
N GLY A 128 -8.94 -12.11 -1.04
CA GLY A 128 -9.70 -10.87 -0.91
C GLY A 128 -8.95 -9.73 -0.21
N LEU A 129 -7.63 -9.84 -0.04
CA LEU A 129 -6.78 -8.79 0.57
C LEU A 129 -6.27 -7.75 -0.44
N GLY A 130 -6.63 -7.86 -1.73
CA GLY A 130 -6.28 -6.87 -2.73
C GLY A 130 -6.75 -5.44 -2.41
N PRO A 131 -8.00 -5.23 -1.96
CA PRO A 131 -8.48 -3.91 -1.57
C PRO A 131 -7.76 -3.25 -0.39
N PRO A 132 -7.57 -3.90 0.78
CA PRO A 132 -6.76 -3.30 1.84
C PRO A 132 -5.29 -3.11 1.43
N LEU A 133 -4.72 -3.97 0.58
CA LEU A 133 -3.36 -3.79 0.07
C LEU A 133 -3.25 -2.49 -0.76
N ARG A 134 -4.18 -2.24 -1.68
CA ARG A 134 -4.23 -0.98 -2.44
C ARG A 134 -4.48 0.23 -1.54
N ALA A 135 -5.31 0.08 -0.51
CA ALA A 135 -5.53 1.16 0.46
C ALA A 135 -4.22 1.49 1.19
N ALA A 136 -3.42 0.50 1.57
CA ALA A 136 -2.09 0.76 2.12
C ALA A 136 -1.18 1.45 1.08
N ILE A 137 -1.14 0.93 -0.15
CA ILE A 137 -0.29 1.46 -1.23
C ILE A 137 -0.56 2.95 -1.51
N ILE A 138 -1.81 3.37 -1.62
CA ILE A 138 -2.09 4.78 -1.96
C ILE A 138 -1.80 5.75 -0.81
N HIS A 139 -1.47 5.26 0.39
CA HIS A 139 -1.25 6.11 1.56
C HIS A 139 0.14 6.01 2.20
N LEU A 140 1.06 5.12 1.78
CA LEU A 140 2.36 4.98 2.47
C LEU A 140 3.14 6.29 2.62
N ASP A 141 3.14 7.12 1.58
CA ASP A 141 4.01 8.30 1.51
C ASP A 141 3.30 9.64 1.74
N ILE A 142 2.03 9.65 2.17
CA ILE A 142 1.27 10.92 2.33
C ILE A 142 1.96 11.90 3.30
N ALA A 143 2.64 11.38 4.33
CA ALA A 143 3.34 12.19 5.32
C ALA A 143 4.66 12.80 4.80
N LYS A 144 5.21 12.31 3.68
CA LYS A 144 6.40 12.87 3.02
C LYS A 144 6.09 14.13 2.21
N THR A 145 4.82 14.54 2.14
CA THR A 145 4.40 15.72 1.37
C THR A 145 5.16 16.99 1.75
N SER A 146 5.40 17.83 0.74
CA SER A 146 5.93 19.19 0.86
C SER A 146 4.83 20.25 1.10
N SER A 147 3.54 19.87 1.06
CA SER A 147 2.43 20.81 1.24
C SER A 147 2.44 21.41 2.65
N ALA A 148 2.83 22.69 2.75
CA ALA A 148 2.88 23.41 4.03
C ALA A 148 1.54 23.43 4.74
N GLU A 149 0.44 23.62 4.00
CA GLU A 149 -0.92 23.61 4.53
C GLU A 149 -1.27 22.26 5.19
N ARG A 150 -1.05 21.15 4.48
CA ARG A 150 -1.37 19.81 5.01
C ARG A 150 -0.51 19.46 6.21
N ARG A 151 0.80 19.76 6.13
CA ARG A 151 1.73 19.55 7.26
C ARG A 151 1.28 20.33 8.49
N ALA A 152 0.93 21.61 8.34
CA ALA A 152 0.42 22.43 9.42
C ALA A 152 -0.90 21.86 10.01
N ALA A 153 -1.83 21.43 9.15
CA ALA A 153 -3.08 20.84 9.58
C ALA A 153 -2.91 19.54 10.38
N TRP A 154 -1.95 18.68 10.00
CA TRP A 154 -1.66 17.44 10.73
C TRP A 154 -0.90 17.69 12.03
N ILE A 155 0.05 18.62 12.04
CA ILE A 155 0.75 19.05 13.27
C ILE A 155 -0.24 19.64 14.27
N ALA A 156 -1.22 20.42 13.82
CA ALA A 156 -2.28 20.97 14.67
C ALA A 156 -3.17 19.87 15.31
N GLN A 157 -3.20 18.67 14.73
CA GLN A 157 -3.87 17.49 15.29
C GLN A 157 -2.98 16.68 16.26
N GLY A 158 -1.76 17.15 16.52
CA GLY A 158 -0.78 16.49 17.38
C GLY A 158 -0.07 15.31 16.72
N ILE A 159 -0.01 15.26 15.39
CA ILE A 159 0.70 14.21 14.64
C ILE A 159 2.16 14.64 14.46
N SER A 160 3.11 13.83 14.95
CA SER A 160 4.53 13.99 14.60
C SER A 160 4.75 13.53 13.15
N LEU A 161 5.56 14.28 12.40
CA LEU A 161 5.92 13.98 11.01
C LEU A 161 7.38 13.51 10.88
N ASP A 162 8.04 13.17 11.99
CA ASP A 162 9.46 12.79 12.01
C ASP A 162 9.69 11.39 11.41
N VAL A 163 8.75 10.48 11.65
CA VAL A 163 8.75 9.10 11.15
C VAL A 163 7.57 8.94 10.21
N HIS A 164 7.82 8.91 8.90
CA HIS A 164 6.78 9.09 7.89
C HIS A 164 5.71 7.98 7.87
N ASN A 165 6.09 6.72 8.09
CA ASN A 165 5.17 5.59 8.14
C ASN A 165 4.23 5.68 9.35
N GLU A 166 4.77 5.99 10.53
CA GLU A 166 3.98 6.24 11.75
C GLU A 166 3.05 7.44 11.58
N ALA A 167 3.56 8.53 10.99
CA ALA A 167 2.80 9.73 10.69
C ALA A 167 1.64 9.45 9.72
N ALA A 168 1.90 8.72 8.63
CA ALA A 168 0.88 8.31 7.66
C ALA A 168 -0.21 7.47 8.34
N ALA A 169 0.17 6.48 9.15
CA ALA A 169 -0.79 5.68 9.91
C ALA A 169 -1.59 6.54 10.91
N ALA A 170 -0.96 7.49 11.59
CA ALA A 170 -1.62 8.41 12.52
C ALA A 170 -2.64 9.33 11.83
N ILE A 171 -2.31 9.86 10.65
CA ILE A 171 -3.23 10.66 9.81
C ILE A 171 -4.49 9.83 9.50
N LEU A 172 -4.31 8.58 9.06
CA LEU A 172 -5.43 7.69 8.71
C LEU A 172 -6.30 7.32 9.91
N ARG A 173 -5.69 7.07 11.08
CA ARG A 173 -6.42 6.80 12.33
C ARG A 173 -7.24 8.02 12.76
N ARG A 174 -6.67 9.23 12.69
CA ARG A 174 -7.37 10.48 13.04
C ARG A 174 -8.54 10.77 12.12
N ALA A 175 -8.42 10.43 10.84
CA ALA A 175 -9.48 10.53 9.86
C ALA A 175 -10.50 9.35 9.91
N ASP A 176 -10.39 8.45 10.89
CA ASP A 176 -11.25 7.28 11.06
C ASP A 176 -11.38 6.40 9.80
N ARG A 177 -10.29 6.31 9.03
CA ARG A 177 -10.32 5.65 7.70
C ARG A 177 -10.63 4.17 7.75
N ALA A 178 -10.36 3.50 8.87
CA ALA A 178 -10.79 2.14 9.10
C ALA A 178 -12.30 1.94 8.90
N ARG A 179 -13.11 2.95 9.25
CA ARG A 179 -14.57 2.95 9.07
C ARG A 179 -15.02 3.75 7.84
N GLY A 180 -14.22 4.70 7.39
CA GLY A 180 -14.51 5.53 6.21
C GLY A 180 -14.26 4.85 4.86
N TRP A 181 -13.43 3.81 4.81
CA TRP A 181 -13.19 3.05 3.58
C TRP A 181 -14.25 1.97 3.32
N PRO A 182 -14.48 1.60 2.04
CA PRO A 182 -15.38 0.50 1.66
C PRO A 182 -14.74 -0.89 1.86
N LEU A 183 -14.05 -1.11 2.99
CA LEU A 183 -13.31 -2.34 3.30
C LEU A 183 -13.90 -3.10 4.51
N GLY A 184 -14.74 -2.45 5.31
CA GLY A 184 -15.10 -2.93 6.64
C GLY A 184 -13.97 -2.71 7.66
N ASP A 185 -14.34 -2.60 8.94
CA ASP A 185 -13.44 -2.13 10.02
C ASP A 185 -12.16 -2.97 10.15
N VAL A 186 -12.26 -4.30 10.10
CA VAL A 186 -11.10 -5.21 10.24
C VAL A 186 -10.08 -5.01 9.12
N LEU A 187 -10.52 -4.96 7.87
CA LEU A 187 -9.63 -4.80 6.71
C LEU A 187 -9.07 -3.37 6.64
N GLY A 188 -9.87 -2.37 7.03
CA GLY A 188 -9.39 -0.99 7.13
C GLY A 188 -8.30 -0.81 8.19
N ARG A 189 -8.45 -1.41 9.37
CA ARG A 189 -7.40 -1.41 10.40
C ARG A 189 -6.16 -2.17 9.96
N LEU A 190 -6.32 -3.29 9.25
CA LEU A 190 -5.21 -4.06 8.70
C LEU A 190 -4.39 -3.22 7.69
N ALA A 191 -5.05 -2.53 6.77
CA ALA A 191 -4.38 -1.64 5.82
C ALA A 191 -3.58 -0.54 6.54
N ILE A 192 -4.13 0.06 7.60
CA ILE A 192 -3.41 1.06 8.41
C ILE A 192 -2.21 0.43 9.12
N ALA A 193 -2.31 -0.80 9.63
CA ALA A 193 -1.19 -1.50 10.25
C ALA A 193 -0.06 -1.79 9.24
N TRP A 194 -0.39 -2.08 7.98
CA TRP A 194 0.62 -2.18 6.91
C TRP A 194 1.26 -0.83 6.58
N VAL A 195 0.49 0.26 6.55
CA VAL A 195 1.06 1.62 6.41
C VAL A 195 2.00 1.93 7.58
N ASP A 196 1.68 1.51 8.79
CA ASP A 196 2.57 1.72 9.95
C ASP A 196 3.88 0.92 9.83
N ALA A 197 3.84 -0.27 9.23
CA ALA A 197 4.97 -1.18 9.15
C ALA A 197 5.80 -1.10 7.86
N HIS A 198 5.32 -0.37 6.84
CA HIS A 198 6.01 -0.33 5.55
C HIS A 198 7.44 0.22 5.68
N GLY A 199 8.37 -0.32 4.89
CA GLY A 199 9.77 0.08 4.91
C GLY A 199 10.60 -0.48 6.08
N LEU A 200 9.96 -0.98 7.15
CA LEU A 200 10.67 -1.60 8.28
C LEU A 200 11.42 -2.88 7.86
N ALA A 201 10.88 -3.64 6.90
CA ALA A 201 11.56 -4.83 6.39
C ALA A 201 12.87 -4.45 5.69
N GLY A 202 12.86 -3.37 4.91
CA GLY A 202 14.06 -2.82 4.29
C GLY A 202 15.10 -2.36 5.34
N GLN A 203 14.66 -1.65 6.38
CA GLN A 203 15.55 -1.21 7.48
C GLN A 203 16.18 -2.40 8.21
N LEU A 204 15.38 -3.41 8.55
CA LEU A 204 15.87 -4.64 9.19
C LEU A 204 16.89 -5.37 8.30
N VAL A 205 16.58 -5.51 7.01
CA VAL A 205 17.48 -6.12 6.02
C VAL A 205 18.79 -5.31 5.90
N ARG A 206 18.78 -3.98 6.01
CA ARG A 206 20.01 -3.18 5.98
C ARG A 206 20.74 -3.14 7.33
N GLY A 207 20.18 -3.70 8.39
CA GLY A 207 20.73 -3.63 9.74
C GLY A 207 20.54 -2.27 10.41
N GLU A 208 19.61 -1.46 9.90
CA GLU A 208 19.28 -0.11 10.41
C GLU A 208 18.29 -0.15 11.58
N GLY A 209 17.64 -1.29 11.80
CA GLY A 209 16.63 -1.44 12.84
C GLY A 209 16.46 -2.89 13.32
N PRO A 210 16.10 -3.12 14.59
CA PRO A 210 15.84 -4.46 15.11
C PRO A 210 14.43 -4.96 14.73
N LEU A 211 14.23 -6.28 14.80
CA LEU A 211 12.91 -6.91 14.59
C LEU A 211 11.83 -6.35 15.56
N ALA A 212 12.25 -5.84 16.73
CA ALA A 212 11.36 -5.22 17.72
C ALA A 212 10.60 -3.99 17.20
N MET A 213 11.04 -3.35 16.12
CA MET A 213 10.29 -2.27 15.47
C MET A 213 8.93 -2.72 14.94
N PHE A 214 8.74 -4.02 14.66
CA PHE A 214 7.46 -4.57 14.24
C PHE A 214 6.49 -4.86 15.39
N ALA A 215 6.84 -4.55 16.65
CA ALA A 215 5.96 -4.81 17.80
C ALA A 215 4.55 -4.21 17.63
N PRO A 216 4.36 -2.96 17.10
CA PRO A 216 3.02 -2.43 16.82
C PRO A 216 2.24 -3.28 15.81
N LEU A 217 2.86 -3.73 14.72
CA LEU A 217 2.23 -4.62 13.74
C LEU A 217 1.84 -5.95 14.37
N VAL A 218 2.74 -6.58 15.15
CA VAL A 218 2.47 -7.86 15.82
C VAL A 218 1.30 -7.74 16.78
N GLY A 219 1.24 -6.64 17.56
CA GLY A 219 0.09 -6.33 18.42
C GLY A 219 -1.20 -6.19 17.62
N ALA A 220 -1.18 -5.39 16.56
CA ALA A 220 -2.35 -5.21 15.68
C ALA A 220 -2.81 -6.53 15.04
N LEU A 221 -1.90 -7.38 14.57
CA LEU A 221 -2.24 -8.68 14.01
C LEU A 221 -2.87 -9.60 15.04
N ARG A 222 -2.37 -9.64 16.28
CA ARG A 222 -2.98 -10.44 17.36
C ARG A 222 -4.42 -10.01 17.62
N ASP A 223 -4.67 -8.70 17.68
CA ASP A 223 -6.01 -8.15 17.92
C ASP A 223 -6.96 -8.40 16.74
N LEU A 224 -6.48 -8.24 15.50
CA LEU A 224 -7.29 -8.34 14.29
C LEU A 224 -7.55 -9.79 13.85
N THR A 225 -6.67 -10.73 14.19
CA THR A 225 -6.70 -12.11 13.65
C THR A 225 -8.05 -12.81 13.81
N PRO A 226 -8.75 -12.78 14.96
CA PRO A 226 -10.07 -13.42 15.08
C PRO A 226 -11.12 -12.81 14.15
N GLY A 227 -11.09 -11.49 13.94
CA GLY A 227 -11.95 -10.79 13.00
C GLY A 227 -11.57 -11.12 11.55
N LEU A 228 -10.27 -11.14 11.25
CA LEU A 228 -9.74 -11.41 9.92
C LEU A 228 -10.07 -12.83 9.48
N ALA A 229 -9.88 -13.82 10.36
CA ALA A 229 -10.26 -15.21 10.12
C ALA A 229 -11.74 -15.37 9.72
N ARG A 230 -12.64 -14.62 10.36
CA ARG A 230 -14.07 -14.60 9.99
C ARG A 230 -14.31 -13.94 8.64
N VAL A 231 -13.69 -12.79 8.39
CA VAL A 231 -13.85 -12.05 7.13
C VAL A 231 -13.33 -12.85 5.94
N LEU A 232 -12.18 -13.51 6.09
CA LEU A 232 -11.54 -14.31 5.05
C LEU A 232 -12.07 -15.74 4.99
N ASN A 233 -12.85 -16.18 5.98
CA ASN A 233 -13.35 -17.54 6.13
C ASN A 233 -12.23 -18.61 6.12
N VAL A 234 -11.18 -18.37 6.91
CA VAL A 234 -10.02 -19.27 7.07
C VAL A 234 -9.61 -19.39 8.54
N PRO A 235 -8.82 -20.39 8.93
CA PRO A 235 -8.28 -20.47 10.30
C PRO A 235 -7.44 -19.25 10.69
N ALA A 236 -7.39 -18.92 11.98
CA ALA A 236 -6.63 -17.79 12.53
C ALA A 236 -5.15 -17.76 12.10
N ALA A 237 -4.49 -18.92 12.11
CA ALA A 237 -3.09 -19.03 11.68
C ALA A 237 -2.94 -18.68 10.19
N GLU A 238 -3.87 -19.13 9.35
CA GLU A 238 -3.89 -18.85 7.92
C GLU A 238 -4.19 -17.36 7.66
N ALA A 239 -5.12 -16.75 8.40
CA ALA A 239 -5.41 -15.32 8.30
C ALA A 239 -4.18 -14.46 8.64
N THR A 240 -3.41 -14.85 9.67
CA THR A 240 -2.15 -14.18 10.02
C THR A 240 -1.11 -14.35 8.91
N ALA A 241 -0.96 -15.55 8.37
CA ALA A 241 -0.03 -15.83 7.28
C ALA A 241 -0.36 -15.01 6.02
N LEU A 242 -1.64 -14.93 5.65
CA LEU A 242 -2.11 -14.09 4.54
C LEU A 242 -1.86 -12.60 4.77
N ALA A 243 -1.99 -12.13 6.02
CA ALA A 243 -1.70 -10.75 6.35
C ALA A 243 -0.20 -10.40 6.22
N LEU A 244 0.68 -11.34 6.58
CA LEU A 244 2.13 -11.20 6.43
C LEU A 244 2.58 -11.38 4.98
N ASP A 245 1.92 -12.25 4.21
CA ASP A 245 2.13 -12.37 2.77
C ASP A 245 1.80 -11.06 2.05
N ALA A 246 0.70 -10.39 2.42
CA ALA A 246 0.33 -9.10 1.85
C ALA A 246 1.35 -8.00 2.18
N LEU A 247 1.88 -7.97 3.42
CA LEU A 247 2.97 -7.07 3.79
C LEU A 247 4.24 -7.34 2.97
N HIS A 248 4.59 -8.62 2.75
CA HIS A 248 5.73 -8.99 1.92
C HIS A 248 5.57 -8.53 0.47
N VAL A 249 4.37 -8.63 -0.10
CA VAL A 249 4.05 -8.08 -1.42
C VAL A 249 4.21 -6.57 -1.43
N LEU A 250 3.72 -5.86 -0.39
CA LEU A 250 3.87 -4.41 -0.25
C LEU A 250 5.36 -4.02 -0.22
N ASP A 251 6.15 -4.65 0.65
CA ASP A 251 7.58 -4.35 0.81
C ASP A 251 8.37 -4.62 -0.48
N ALA A 252 8.05 -5.70 -1.20
CA ALA A 252 8.68 -6.02 -2.48
C ALA A 252 8.32 -4.99 -3.55
N CYS A 253 7.05 -4.60 -3.65
CA CYS A 253 6.59 -3.56 -4.59
C CYS A 253 7.23 -2.21 -4.30
N ASP A 254 7.27 -1.79 -3.03
CA ASP A 254 7.84 -0.51 -2.62
C ASP A 254 9.36 -0.48 -2.89
N THR A 255 10.08 -1.51 -2.45
CA THR A 255 11.53 -1.64 -2.70
C THR A 255 11.86 -1.65 -4.20
N ALA A 256 11.13 -2.44 -4.99
CA ALA A 256 11.33 -2.48 -6.44
C ALA A 256 11.01 -1.14 -7.11
N ALA A 257 10.11 -0.34 -6.53
CA ALA A 257 9.73 0.96 -7.04
C ALA A 257 10.75 2.06 -6.71
N VAL A 258 11.51 1.95 -5.62
CA VAL A 258 12.58 2.91 -5.27
C VAL A 258 13.54 3.09 -6.44
N ARG A 259 14.09 1.99 -6.98
CA ARG A 259 15.04 2.04 -8.09
C ARG A 259 14.99 0.79 -8.96
N GLU A 260 15.07 0.98 -10.26
CA GLU A 260 15.07 -0.10 -11.24
C GLU A 260 16.29 -1.05 -11.10
N GLY A 261 16.00 -2.32 -10.85
CA GLY A 261 17.01 -3.35 -10.57
C GLY A 261 17.37 -3.51 -9.09
N LEU A 262 16.80 -2.72 -8.18
CA LEU A 262 17.13 -2.81 -6.75
C LEU A 262 16.65 -4.10 -6.10
N LEU A 263 15.45 -4.57 -6.46
CA LEU A 263 14.95 -5.86 -6.00
C LEU A 263 15.57 -6.98 -6.84
N ASP A 264 16.62 -7.61 -6.31
CA ASP A 264 17.19 -8.84 -6.84
C ASP A 264 16.71 -10.08 -6.06
N ASP A 265 17.06 -11.28 -6.55
CA ASP A 265 16.67 -12.54 -5.90
C ASP A 265 17.14 -12.61 -4.44
N ARG A 266 18.34 -12.08 -4.16
CA ARG A 266 18.92 -12.08 -2.80
C ARG A 266 18.14 -11.16 -1.87
N LEU A 267 17.77 -9.97 -2.33
CA LEU A 267 16.97 -9.03 -1.55
C LEU A 267 15.56 -9.58 -1.33
N LEU A 268 14.95 -10.19 -2.35
CA LEU A 268 13.66 -10.86 -2.23
C LEU A 268 13.69 -11.97 -1.19
N GLU A 269 14.72 -12.82 -1.20
CA GLU A 269 14.91 -13.88 -0.20
C GLU A 269 15.03 -13.30 1.22
N ARG A 270 15.78 -12.21 1.38
CA ARG A 270 15.92 -11.55 2.69
C ARG A 270 14.60 -10.96 3.20
N LEU A 271 13.81 -10.34 2.32
CA LEU A 271 12.47 -9.86 2.67
C LEU A 271 11.53 -11.01 3.04
N ALA A 272 11.61 -12.15 2.32
CA ALA A 272 10.86 -13.36 2.67
C ALA A 272 11.28 -13.93 4.03
N GLY A 273 12.57 -13.79 4.38
CA GLY A 273 13.10 -14.11 5.71
C GLY A 273 12.48 -13.27 6.82
N VAL A 274 12.31 -11.96 6.60
CA VAL A 274 11.61 -11.08 7.56
C VAL A 274 10.17 -11.54 7.76
N ARG A 275 9.44 -11.82 6.67
CA ARG A 275 8.08 -12.37 6.74
C ARG A 275 8.03 -13.66 7.58
N ALA A 276 8.98 -14.58 7.38
CA ALA A 276 9.03 -15.83 8.13
C ALA A 276 9.28 -15.60 9.63
N GLN A 277 10.21 -14.71 9.98
CA GLN A 277 10.49 -14.34 11.37
C GLN A 277 9.26 -13.72 12.06
N LEU A 278 8.53 -12.83 11.38
CA LEU A 278 7.27 -12.29 11.90
C LEU A 278 6.22 -13.38 12.11
N GLY A 279 6.15 -14.37 11.21
CA GLY A 279 5.26 -15.53 11.35
C GLY A 279 5.56 -16.39 12.58
N GLU A 280 6.82 -16.52 12.98
CA GLU A 280 7.19 -17.17 14.25
C GLU A 280 6.80 -16.31 15.46
N VAL A 281 7.07 -15.01 15.40
CA VAL A 281 6.73 -14.05 16.47
C VAL A 281 5.23 -13.97 16.74
N CYS A 282 4.41 -13.97 15.68
CA CYS A 282 2.95 -13.94 15.81
C CYS A 282 2.39 -15.25 16.41
N ARG A 283 3.08 -16.38 16.23
CA ARG A 283 2.69 -17.68 16.82
C ARG A 283 3.16 -17.85 18.25
N ALA A 284 4.26 -17.18 18.63
CA ALA A 284 4.73 -17.23 20.00
C ALA A 284 3.70 -16.61 20.97
N PRO A 285 3.51 -17.21 22.17
CA PRO A 285 2.83 -16.51 23.26
C PRO A 285 3.51 -15.15 23.51
N ALA A 286 2.73 -14.15 23.92
CA ALA A 286 3.15 -12.75 23.98
C ALA A 286 4.58 -12.59 24.57
N TRP A 287 5.36 -11.68 23.99
CA TRP A 287 6.73 -11.39 24.43
C TRP A 287 6.70 -11.10 25.94
N ALA A 288 7.32 -11.99 26.72
CA ALA A 288 7.55 -11.81 28.14
C ALA A 288 8.82 -10.96 28.34
#